data_AF-A0A7Y1XG49-F1
#
_entry.id   AF-A0A7Y1XG49-F1
#
_cell.length_a   1.000
_cell.length_b   1.000
_cell.length_c   1.000
_cell.angle_alpha   90.00
_cell.angle_beta   90.00
_cell.angle_gamma   90.00
#
_symmetry.space_group_name_H-M   'P 1'
#
loop_
_entity.id
_entity.type
_entity.pdbx_description
1 polymer ?
#
loop_
_entity_poly.entity_id
_entity_poly.type
_entity_poly.pdbx_seq_one_letter_code
_entity_poly.pdbx_strand_id
1 'polypeptide(L)' 'MLEPSNNEELPVIPGKRYFTIGEVSELCAVKPHVLRYWEQEFPQLKPVKRRGNRRYYQRQDVIMIRQIRSLLYDQG' A
#
# COMPACT_ATOMS: atom_id res chain seq x y z
N MET A 1 0.91 16.19 15.08
CA MET A 1 2.30 15.73 14.94
C MET A 1 2.31 14.70 13.83
N LEU A 2 2.58 15.12 12.60
CA LEU A 2 2.71 14.23 11.43
C LEU A 2 4.06 14.60 10.82
N GLU A 3 5.04 13.72 11.01
CA GLU A 3 6.40 13.92 10.53
C GLU A 3 6.43 13.84 9.00
N PRO A 4 6.83 14.91 8.28
CA PRO A 4 7.05 14.87 6.85
C PRO A 4 8.52 14.53 6.61
N SER A 5 8.91 13.28 6.82
CA SER A 5 10.29 12.82 6.59
C SER A 5 10.27 11.41 6.03
N ASN A 6 10.17 11.27 4.69
CA ASN A 6 10.85 10.26 3.88
C ASN A 6 10.32 10.26 2.43
N ASN A 7 10.62 11.31 1.69
CA ASN A 7 11.20 11.09 0.35
C ASN A 7 12.62 10.54 0.60
N GLU A 8 13.19 9.51 -0.02
CA GLU A 8 12.86 8.71 -1.20
C GLU A 8 13.85 7.53 -1.19
N GLU A 9 13.45 6.37 -0.68
CA GLU A 9 13.94 5.07 -1.18
C GLU A 9 13.03 3.98 -0.64
N LEU A 10 11.77 4.06 -1.08
CA LEU A 10 10.87 2.93 -0.87
C LEU A 10 11.49 1.70 -1.56
N PRO A 11 11.66 0.58 -0.84
CA PRO A 11 12.37 -0.57 -1.33
C PRO A 11 11.78 -1.06 -2.66
N VAL A 12 12.65 -1.64 -3.49
CA VAL A 12 12.22 -2.23 -4.76
C VAL A 12 11.14 -3.27 -4.48
N ILE A 13 10.05 -3.21 -5.25
CA ILE A 13 8.98 -4.21 -5.13
C ILE A 13 9.59 -5.53 -5.62
N PRO A 14 9.73 -6.56 -4.76
CA PRO A 14 10.36 -7.80 -5.17
C PRO A 14 9.49 -8.49 -6.23
N GLY A 15 10.06 -9.43 -6.99
CA GLY A 15 9.37 -10.18 -8.06
C GLY A 15 8.27 -11.15 -7.57
N LYS A 16 7.69 -10.91 -6.39
CA LYS A 16 6.63 -11.71 -5.79
C LYS A 16 5.27 -11.35 -6.41
N ARG A 17 4.41 -12.35 -6.65
CA ARG A 17 3.07 -12.15 -7.23
C ARG A 17 2.05 -11.59 -6.23
N TYR A 18 2.22 -11.90 -4.96
CA TYR A 18 1.28 -11.57 -3.89
C TYR A 18 2.01 -11.10 -2.64
N PHE A 19 1.52 -10.01 -2.07
CA PHE A 19 2.02 -9.37 -0.87
C PHE A 19 0.96 -9.38 0.21
N THR A 20 1.36 -9.57 1.46
CA THR A 20 0.47 -9.41 2.61
C THR A 20 0.38 -7.93 3.00
N ILE A 21 -0.64 -7.55 3.78
CA ILE A 21 -0.79 -6.17 4.26
C ILE A 21 0.44 -5.68 5.06
N GLY A 22 1.14 -6.58 5.76
CA GLY A 22 2.38 -6.26 6.47
C GLY A 22 3.51 -5.93 5.50
N GLU A 23 3.73 -6.79 4.49
CA GLU A 23 4.73 -6.54 3.45
C GLU A 23 4.44 -5.23 2.71
N VAL A 24 3.18 -4.97 2.33
CA VAL A 24 2.82 -3.71 1.65
C VAL A 24 3.02 -2.50 2.55
N SER A 25 2.74 -2.64 3.85
CA SER A 25 2.98 -1.59 4.83
C SER A 25 4.45 -1.18 4.88
N GLU A 26 5.36 -2.17 4.87
CA GLU A 26 6.80 -1.94 4.84
C GLU A 26 7.25 -1.37 3.48
N LEU A 27 6.77 -1.93 2.37
CA LEU A 27 7.14 -1.52 1.01
C LEU A 27 6.69 -0.11 0.64
N CYS A 28 5.59 0.37 1.22
CA CYS A 28 5.02 1.68 0.94
C CYS A 28 5.24 2.69 2.07
N ALA A 29 5.79 2.26 3.21
CA ALA A 29 5.86 3.02 4.46
C ALA A 29 4.49 3.56 4.90
N VAL A 30 3.43 2.76 4.72
CA VAL A 30 2.04 3.12 5.03
C VAL A 30 1.49 2.16 6.08
N LYS A 31 0.95 2.68 7.19
CA LYS A 31 0.45 1.83 8.28
C LYS A 31 -0.68 0.89 7.80
N PRO A 32 -0.80 -0.35 8.32
CA PRO A 32 -1.81 -1.30 7.86
C PRO A 32 -3.26 -0.83 8.00
N HIS A 33 -3.58 0.01 8.99
CA HIS A 33 -4.92 0.57 9.12
C HIS A 33 -5.24 1.59 8.02
N VAL A 34 -4.25 2.35 7.55
CA VAL A 34 -4.40 3.29 6.42
C VAL A 34 -4.65 2.50 5.14
N LEU A 35 -3.94 1.39 4.92
CA LEU A 35 -4.19 0.50 3.78
C LEU A 35 -5.63 -0.03 3.79
N ARG A 36 -6.16 -0.43 4.96
CA ARG A 36 -7.57 -0.86 5.09
C ARG A 36 -8.55 0.27 4.80
N TYR A 37 -8.23 1.49 5.20
CA TYR A 37 -9.04 2.66 4.90
C TYR A 37 -9.03 2.94 3.38
N TRP A 38 -7.85 2.91 2.74
CA TRP A 38 -7.73 3.06 1.29
C TRP A 38 -8.43 1.96 0.50
N GLU A 39 -8.51 0.73 1.00
CA GLU A 39 -9.34 -0.33 0.39
C GLU A 39 -10.83 0.03 0.33
N GLN A 40 -11.32 0.90 1.23
CA GLN A 40 -12.70 1.37 1.23
C GLN A 40 -12.87 2.60 0.33
N GLU A 41 -11.94 3.55 0.40
CA GLU A 41 -12.01 4.80 -0.37
C GLU A 41 -11.69 4.59 -1.86
N PHE A 42 -10.76 3.69 -2.18
CA PHE A 42 -10.31 3.45 -3.55
C PHE A 42 -10.83 2.10 -4.06
N PRO A 43 -11.94 2.08 -4.83
CA PRO A 43 -12.48 0.84 -5.39
C PRO A 43 -11.55 0.19 -6.44
N GLN A 44 -10.48 0.87 -6.83
CA GLN A 44 -9.43 0.32 -7.69
C GLN A 44 -8.44 -0.54 -6.89
N LEU A 45 -8.29 -0.29 -5.59
CA LEU A 45 -7.45 -1.07 -4.69
C LEU A 45 -8.23 -2.29 -4.16
N LYS A 46 -8.27 -3.36 -4.96
CA LYS A 46 -9.03 -4.58 -4.67
C LYS A 46 -8.09 -5.74 -4.36
N PRO A 47 -7.62 -5.89 -3.10
CA PRO A 47 -6.81 -7.03 -2.74
C PRO A 47 -7.58 -8.33 -2.96
N VAL A 48 -6.89 -9.33 -3.48
CA VAL A 48 -7.45 -10.66 -3.74
C VAL A 48 -7.78 -11.31 -2.39
N LYS A 49 -9.07 -11.47 -2.11
CA LYS A 49 -9.56 -12.22 -0.95
C LYS A 49 -9.47 -13.71 -1.26
N ARG A 50 -8.64 -14.44 -0.51
CA ARG A 50 -8.54 -15.92 -0.58
C ARG A 50 -9.19 -16.56 0.65
N ARG A 51 -9.31 -17.90 0.63
CA ARG A 51 -9.79 -18.70 1.78
C ARG A 51 -9.12 -18.24 3.08
N GLY A 52 -9.91 -18.08 4.14
CA GLY A 52 -9.46 -17.62 5.45
C GLY A 52 -9.42 -16.09 5.63
N ASN A 53 -10.15 -15.33 4.81
CA ASN A 53 -10.25 -13.85 4.91
C ASN A 53 -8.90 -13.12 4.84
N ARG A 54 -7.89 -13.77 4.25
CA ARG A 54 -6.58 -13.18 4.02
C ARG A 54 -6.61 -12.32 2.76
N ARG A 55 -6.13 -11.10 2.91
CA ARG A 55 -5.98 -10.11 1.84
C ARG A 55 -4.59 -10.26 1.22
N TYR A 56 -4.54 -10.42 -0.09
CA TYR A 56 -3.30 -10.43 -0.85
C TYR A 56 -3.31 -9.28 -1.85
N TYR A 57 -2.29 -8.45 -1.80
CA TYR A 57 -2.07 -7.37 -2.74
C TYR A 57 -1.18 -7.86 -3.86
N GLN A 58 -1.49 -7.49 -5.09
CA GLN A 58 -0.63 -7.72 -6.23
C GLN A 58 0.37 -6.58 -6.38
N ARG A 59 1.37 -6.77 -7.25
CA ARG A 59 2.31 -5.71 -7.60
C ARG A 59 1.60 -4.42 -8.04
N GLN A 60 0.50 -4.53 -8.77
CA GLN A 60 -0.30 -3.38 -9.21
C GLN A 60 -0.92 -2.61 -8.04
N ASP A 61 -1.45 -3.31 -7.04
CA ASP A 61 -1.97 -2.68 -5.82
C ASP A 61 -0.87 -1.91 -5.08
N VAL A 62 0.34 -2.48 -4.98
CA VAL A 62 1.49 -1.82 -4.35
C VAL A 62 1.89 -0.55 -5.10
N ILE A 63 1.91 -0.59 -6.44
CA ILE A 63 2.19 0.59 -7.27
C ILE A 63 1.12 1.67 -7.05
N MET A 64 -0.16 1.28 -7.02
CA MET A 64 -1.27 2.19 -6.78
C MET A 64 -1.19 2.84 -5.39
N ILE A 65 -0.87 2.08 -4.35
CA ILE A 65 -0.66 2.60 -2.98
C ILE A 65 0.48 3.61 -2.96
N ARG A 66 1.59 3.35 -3.68
CA ARG A 66 2.71 4.32 -3.79
C ARG A 66 2.25 5.60 -4.49
N GLN A 67 1.41 5.51 -5.52
CA GLN A 67 0.84 6.67 -6.19
C GLN A 67 -0.10 7.46 -5.29
N ILE A 68 -1.04 6.80 -4.61
CA ILE A 68 -1.97 7.43 -3.65
C ILE A 68 -1.18 8.16 -2.56
N ARG A 69 -0.15 7.51 -2.00
CA ARG A 69 0.75 8.13 -1.04
C ARG A 69 1.40 9.38 -1.65
N SER A 70 2.02 9.27 -2.81
CA SER A 70 2.67 10.41 -3.46
C SER A 70 1.70 11.57 -3.63
N LEU A 71 0.48 11.33 -4.11
CA LEU A 71 -0.52 12.37 -4.31
C LEU A 71 -0.96 13.03 -2.99
N LEU A 72 -1.15 12.25 -1.93
CA LEU A 72 -1.58 12.78 -0.63
C LEU A 72 -0.47 13.54 0.12
N TYR A 73 0.79 13.18 -0.08
CA TYR A 73 1.93 13.81 0.61
C TYR A 73 2.59 14.93 -0.19
N ASP A 74 2.46 14.94 -1.53
CA ASP A 74 3.03 15.97 -2.40
C ASP A 74 2.06 17.13 -2.67
N GLN A 75 0.75 16.89 -2.63
CA GLN A 75 -0.29 17.93 -2.83
C GLN A 75 -1.04 18.33 -1.56
N GLY A 76 -0.57 17.90 -0.39
CA GLY A 76 -1.21 18.13 0.92
C GLY A 76 -0.51 19.16 1.78
#